data_AF-A0A7W3TQW7-F1
#
_entry.id   AF-A0A7W3TQW7-F1
#
_cell.length_a   1.000
_cell.length_b   1.000
_cell.length_c   1.000
_cell.angle_alpha   90.00
_cell.angle_beta   90.00
_cell.angle_gamma   90.00
#
_symmetry.space_group_name_H-M   'P 1'
#
loop_
_entity.id
_entity.type
_entity.pdbx_description
1 polymer ?
#
loop_
_entity_poly.entity_id
_entity_poly.type
_entity_poly.pdbx_seq_one_letter_code
_entity_poly.pdbx_strand_id
1 'polypeptide(L)'
;MYTVNTAGHDNQIKEFIAELQNWFEKSDLYDELSNQDILEYHYDDKVYQFGSSPLSSYDVNTIISNTDGTYRIILRFRNGKSFDIGTIEDDSKLNEHLEDSTCEPRLYVRGGRYKKVVVDKDGTDHIKSFREPYKFQIEFLKKVESNDVNYIDSTTAQQMLEQNKWYQASQKAEKFGNTMESAGNSIAGCGCLLILLVTIPVILLLFFIL
;
A
#
# COMPACT_ATOMS: atom_id res chain seq x y z
N MET A 1 -6.28 -8.78 18.00
CA MET A 1 -6.58 -7.53 17.26
C MET A 1 -7.97 -7.07 17.66
N TYR A 2 -8.10 -5.82 18.07
CA TYR A 2 -9.34 -5.20 18.57
C TYR A 2 -9.98 -4.36 17.48
N THR A 3 -11.29 -4.46 17.30
CA THR A 3 -12.03 -3.57 16.39
C THR A 3 -12.54 -2.37 17.17
N VAL A 4 -12.28 -1.16 16.66
CA VAL A 4 -12.75 0.07 17.30
C VAL A 4 -14.23 0.29 16.95
N ASN A 5 -15.07 0.43 17.97
CA ASN A 5 -16.43 0.93 17.83
C ASN A 5 -16.40 2.44 17.63
N THR A 6 -16.79 2.87 16.44
CA THR A 6 -16.75 4.27 16.02
C THR A 6 -18.07 5.02 16.20
N ALA A 7 -19.09 4.39 16.80
CA ALA A 7 -20.43 4.96 16.91
C ALA A 7 -20.40 6.29 17.67
N GLY A 8 -20.88 7.37 17.03
CA GLY A 8 -20.88 8.72 17.61
C GLY A 8 -19.62 9.55 17.35
N HIS A 9 -18.61 9.01 16.65
CA HIS A 9 -17.32 9.67 16.39
C HIS A 9 -17.14 10.12 14.93
N ASP A 10 -18.22 10.21 14.14
CA ASP A 10 -18.15 10.44 12.69
C ASP A 10 -17.37 11.70 12.27
N ASN A 11 -17.53 12.80 13.00
CA ASN A 11 -16.82 14.05 12.70
C ASN A 11 -15.33 13.95 13.01
N GLN A 12 -14.99 13.38 14.17
CA GLN A 12 -13.60 13.13 14.56
C GLN A 12 -12.90 12.22 13.55
N ILE A 13 -13.59 11.19 13.07
CA ILE A 13 -13.06 10.28 12.05
C ILE A 13 -12.85 10.99 10.72
N LYS A 14 -13.79 11.82 10.27
CA LYS A 14 -13.61 12.61 9.03
C LYS A 14 -12.40 13.53 9.12
N GLU A 15 -12.22 14.21 10.24
CA GLU A 15 -11.08 15.10 10.48
C GLU A 15 -9.77 14.31 10.58
N PHE A 16 -9.77 13.18 11.28
CA PHE A 16 -8.62 12.27 11.37
C PHE A 16 -8.18 11.81 9.98
N ILE A 17 -9.11 11.33 9.15
CA ILE A 17 -8.80 10.87 7.79
C ILE A 17 -8.29 12.02 6.92
N ALA A 18 -8.85 13.22 7.03
CA ALA A 18 -8.37 14.39 6.31
C ALA A 18 -6.94 14.77 6.73
N GLU A 19 -6.65 14.73 8.02
CA GLU A 19 -5.29 14.96 8.54
C GLU A 19 -4.32 13.90 8.02
N LEU A 20 -4.72 12.63 8.06
CA LEU A 20 -3.92 11.51 7.56
C LEU A 20 -3.57 11.69 6.07
N GLN A 21 -4.53 12.11 5.25
CA GLN A 21 -4.31 12.39 3.82
C GLN A 21 -3.36 13.57 3.56
N ASN A 22 -3.27 14.52 4.49
CA ASN A 22 -2.33 15.64 4.38
C ASN A 22 -0.89 15.25 4.77
N TRP A 23 -0.75 14.17 5.55
CA TRP A 23 0.54 13.68 6.04
C TRP A 23 1.23 12.74 5.06
N PHE A 24 0.48 11.94 4.30
CA PHE A 24 1.03 11.11 3.24
C PHE A 24 1.23 11.94 1.97
N GLU A 25 2.38 11.79 1.31
CA GLU A 25 2.50 12.31 -0.04
C GLU A 25 1.51 11.57 -0.95
N LYS A 26 1.04 12.23 -2.01
CA LYS A 26 0.09 11.59 -2.94
C LYS A 26 0.68 10.32 -3.58
N SER A 27 2.01 10.28 -3.73
CA SER A 27 2.75 9.11 -4.19
C SER A 27 2.61 7.93 -3.23
N ASP A 28 2.50 8.17 -1.92
CA ASP A 28 2.56 7.13 -0.89
C ASP A 28 1.19 6.48 -0.64
N LEU A 29 0.14 7.06 -1.22
CA LEU A 29 -1.20 6.49 -1.20
C LEU A 29 -1.29 5.29 -2.14
N TYR A 30 -2.10 4.30 -1.77
CA TYR A 30 -2.29 3.08 -2.57
C TYR A 30 -1.01 2.24 -2.70
N ASP A 31 -0.24 2.14 -1.61
CA ASP A 31 1.01 1.36 -1.55
C ASP A 31 2.04 1.77 -2.62
N GLU A 32 2.07 3.06 -2.96
CA GLU A 32 2.91 3.63 -4.02
C GLU A 32 2.64 3.09 -5.43
N LEU A 33 1.53 2.39 -5.63
CA LEU A 33 1.18 1.77 -6.90
C LEU A 33 0.55 2.80 -7.86
N SER A 34 1.13 2.90 -9.06
CA SER A 34 0.50 3.62 -10.15
C SER A 34 -0.73 2.86 -10.65
N ASN A 35 -1.59 3.54 -11.41
CA ASN A 35 -2.73 2.84 -12.05
C ASN A 35 -2.27 1.72 -12.99
N GLN A 36 -1.10 1.87 -13.63
CA GLN A 36 -0.54 0.84 -14.50
C GLN A 36 -0.10 -0.38 -13.68
N ASP A 37 0.57 -0.16 -12.54
CA ASP A 37 0.98 -1.26 -11.65
C ASP A 37 -0.24 -2.03 -11.13
N ILE A 38 -1.32 -1.31 -10.78
CA ILE A 38 -2.56 -1.94 -10.32
C ILE A 38 -3.17 -2.80 -11.45
N LEU A 39 -3.17 -2.29 -12.69
CA LEU A 39 -3.70 -2.99 -13.85
C LEU A 39 -2.93 -4.29 -14.14
N GLU A 40 -1.60 -4.24 -14.08
CA GLU A 40 -0.73 -5.35 -14.45
C GLU A 40 -0.58 -6.42 -13.36
N TYR A 41 -0.53 -6.01 -12.09
CA TYR A 41 -0.12 -6.90 -11.00
C TYR A 41 -1.19 -7.12 -9.92
N HIS A 42 -2.26 -6.33 -9.91
CA HIS A 42 -3.31 -6.36 -8.88
C HIS A 42 -4.71 -6.41 -9.51
N TYR A 43 -4.84 -7.20 -10.58
CA TYR A 43 -6.04 -7.23 -11.43
C TYR A 43 -7.32 -7.53 -10.64
N ASP A 44 -7.27 -8.54 -9.78
CA ASP A 44 -8.42 -9.00 -8.98
C ASP A 44 -8.50 -8.35 -7.59
N ASP A 45 -7.56 -7.48 -7.25
CA ASP A 45 -7.41 -6.95 -5.90
C ASP A 45 -8.11 -5.59 -5.72
N LYS A 46 -8.53 -5.33 -4.47
CA LYS A 46 -8.81 -3.97 -4.01
C LYS A 46 -7.52 -3.38 -3.45
N VAL A 47 -7.02 -2.32 -4.07
CA VAL A 47 -5.87 -1.56 -3.58
C VAL A 47 -6.38 -0.38 -2.76
N TYR A 48 -6.23 -0.46 -1.44
CA TYR A 48 -6.75 0.54 -0.49
C TYR A 48 -5.81 1.74 -0.35
N GLN A 49 -6.39 2.91 -0.07
CA GLN A 49 -5.65 4.17 0.05
C GLN A 49 -4.58 4.14 1.14
N PHE A 50 -4.93 3.62 2.30
CA PHE A 50 -4.02 3.37 3.41
C PHE A 50 -3.78 1.86 3.41
N GLY A 51 -2.53 1.47 3.19
CA GLY A 51 -2.12 0.12 2.84
C GLY A 51 -2.54 -0.99 3.79
N SER A 52 -1.96 -2.17 3.58
CA SER A 52 -2.24 -3.32 4.44
C SER A 52 -1.55 -3.27 5.81
N SER A 53 -0.55 -2.40 5.96
CA SER A 53 0.29 -2.26 7.16
C SER A 53 -0.33 -1.33 8.22
N PRO A 54 0.05 -1.48 9.50
CA PRO A 54 -0.35 -0.54 10.52
C PRO A 54 0.35 0.81 10.28
N LEU A 55 -0.30 1.89 10.71
CA LEU A 55 0.34 3.20 10.74
C LEU A 55 1.56 3.17 11.66
N SER A 56 2.58 3.93 11.27
CA SER A 56 3.77 4.12 12.09
C SER A 56 3.40 4.81 13.40
N SER A 57 3.85 4.29 14.55
CA SER A 57 3.70 4.93 15.86
C SER A 57 4.50 6.23 15.95
N TYR A 58 5.51 6.38 15.08
CA TYR A 58 6.19 7.64 14.91
C TYR A 58 5.25 8.72 14.37
N ASP A 59 4.43 8.43 13.36
CA ASP A 59 3.54 9.42 12.75
C ASP A 59 2.24 9.61 13.53
N VAL A 60 1.63 8.49 13.96
CA VAL A 60 0.38 8.46 14.70
C VAL A 60 0.54 7.58 15.93
N ASN A 61 0.67 8.22 17.10
CA ASN A 61 0.68 7.52 18.37
C ASN A 61 -0.74 7.11 18.76
N THR A 62 -0.94 5.84 19.11
CA THR A 62 -2.23 5.30 19.56
C THR A 62 -2.24 5.26 21.08
N ILE A 63 -3.14 6.01 21.69
CA ILE A 63 -3.31 6.09 23.15
C ILE A 63 -4.62 5.44 23.51
N ILE A 64 -4.58 4.50 24.46
CA ILE A 64 -5.77 3.83 24.98
C ILE A 64 -5.98 4.32 26.41
N SER A 65 -7.13 4.91 26.69
CA SER A 65 -7.46 5.47 28.00
C SER A 65 -8.71 4.81 28.54
N ASN A 66 -8.62 4.23 29.74
CA ASN A 66 -9.78 3.72 30.47
C ASN A 66 -10.44 4.87 31.24
N THR A 67 -11.72 5.13 30.98
CA THR A 67 -12.56 6.02 31.78
C THR A 67 -13.84 5.27 32.11
N ASP A 68 -14.10 5.06 33.40
CA ASP A 68 -15.30 4.38 33.91
C ASP A 68 -15.56 2.99 33.27
N GLY A 69 -14.49 2.23 33.01
CA GLY A 69 -14.57 0.90 32.41
C GLY A 69 -14.73 0.90 30.89
N THR A 70 -14.67 2.07 30.25
CA THR A 70 -14.68 2.21 28.79
C THR A 70 -13.30 2.60 28.28
N TYR A 71 -12.73 1.80 27.36
CA TYR A 71 -11.42 2.06 26.78
C TYR A 71 -11.57 2.89 25.51
N ARG A 72 -11.25 4.19 25.60
CA ARG A 72 -11.25 5.14 24.49
C ARG A 72 -9.95 5.08 23.71
N ILE A 73 -10.05 5.23 22.39
CA ILE A 73 -8.93 5.24 21.45
C ILE A 73 -8.67 6.67 20.98
N ILE A 74 -7.56 7.23 21.43
CA ILE A 74 -7.11 8.56 21.08
C ILE A 74 -5.89 8.44 20.16
N LEU A 75 -5.99 8.98 18.95
CA LEU A 75 -4.89 9.02 17.99
C LEU A 75 -4.23 10.39 18.02
N ARG A 76 -2.91 10.44 18.22
CA ARG A 76 -2.16 11.69 18.29
C ARG A 76 -1.09 11.73 17.21
N PHE A 77 -1.15 12.73 16.34
CA PHE A 77 -0.11 13.04 15.36
C PHE A 77 1.08 13.74 16.03
N ARG A 78 2.27 13.68 15.43
CA ARG A 78 3.46 14.39 15.97
C ARG A 78 3.29 15.91 16.03
N ASN A 79 2.40 16.47 15.21
CA ASN A 79 2.07 17.90 15.27
C ASN A 79 1.17 18.27 16.48
N GLY A 80 0.83 17.31 17.34
CA GLY A 80 0.06 17.51 18.55
C GLY A 80 -1.46 17.38 18.37
N LYS A 81 -1.97 17.34 17.13
CA LYS A 81 -3.41 17.11 16.89
C LYS A 81 -3.79 15.73 17.39
N SER A 82 -4.90 15.67 18.13
CA SER A 82 -5.41 14.44 18.72
C SER A 82 -6.87 14.24 18.34
N PHE A 83 -7.24 13.00 18.07
CA PHE A 83 -8.58 12.62 17.64
C PHE A 83 -9.08 11.46 18.49
N ASP A 84 -10.28 11.58 19.03
CA ASP A 84 -10.97 10.45 19.67
C ASP A 84 -11.82 9.72 18.64
N ILE A 85 -11.37 8.54 18.23
CA ILE A 85 -11.98 7.78 17.14
C ILE A 85 -12.96 6.71 17.60
N GLY A 86 -13.13 6.52 18.91
CA GLY A 86 -14.09 5.56 19.45
C GLY A 86 -13.56 4.74 20.61
N THR A 87 -14.14 3.56 20.80
CA THR A 87 -13.87 2.69 21.95
C THR A 87 -13.53 1.27 21.53
N ILE A 88 -12.84 0.54 22.38
CA ILE A 88 -12.69 -0.91 22.27
C ILE A 88 -13.28 -1.58 23.51
N GLU A 89 -13.80 -2.79 23.32
CA GLU A 89 -14.27 -3.63 24.42
C GLU A 89 -13.11 -4.43 25.00
N ASP A 90 -13.15 -4.64 26.32
CA ASP A 90 -12.21 -5.50 27.02
C ASP A 90 -12.61 -6.96 26.83
N ASP A 91 -11.72 -7.75 26.23
CA ASP A 91 -11.90 -9.19 26.04
C ASP A 91 -11.27 -10.03 27.17
N SER A 92 -11.03 -9.40 28.33
CA SER A 92 -10.27 -9.93 29.48
C SER A 92 -8.76 -10.05 29.25
N LYS A 93 -8.26 -9.79 28.04
CA LYS A 93 -6.82 -9.77 27.72
C LYS A 93 -6.29 -8.39 27.39
N LEU A 94 -7.19 -7.41 27.21
CA LEU A 94 -6.81 -6.05 26.86
C LEU A 94 -5.89 -5.45 27.94
N ASN A 95 -6.21 -5.65 29.21
CA ASN A 95 -5.37 -5.16 30.31
C ASN A 95 -3.98 -5.81 30.31
N GLU A 96 -3.89 -7.12 30.05
CA GLU A 96 -2.59 -7.81 29.94
C GLU A 96 -1.73 -7.17 28.83
N HIS A 97 -2.34 -6.85 27.69
CA HIS A 97 -1.65 -6.17 26.59
C HIS A 97 -1.28 -4.70 26.89
N LEU A 98 -2.08 -3.99 27.67
CA LEU A 98 -1.81 -2.61 28.08
C LEU A 98 -0.69 -2.52 29.14
N GLU A 99 -0.59 -3.53 30.01
CA GLU A 99 0.44 -3.64 31.04
C GLU A 99 1.77 -4.19 30.48
N ASP A 100 1.72 -4.89 29.34
CA ASP A 100 2.93 -5.40 28.67
C ASP A 100 3.76 -4.27 28.06
N SER A 101 4.79 -3.85 28.81
CA SER A 101 5.75 -2.84 28.38
C SER A 101 6.54 -3.19 27.11
N THR A 102 6.55 -4.45 26.68
CA THR A 102 7.25 -4.91 25.47
C THR A 102 6.42 -4.72 24.19
N CYS A 103 5.13 -4.42 24.32
CA CYS A 103 4.23 -4.20 23.20
C CYS A 103 3.73 -2.74 23.16
N GLU A 104 3.28 -2.31 21.99
CA GLU A 104 2.58 -1.04 21.80
C GLU A 104 1.38 -1.19 20.88
N PRO A 105 0.29 -0.43 21.11
CA PRO A 105 -0.87 -0.44 20.24
C PRO A 105 -0.56 0.26 18.91
N ARG A 106 -0.92 -0.39 17.81
CA ARG A 106 -0.72 0.07 16.45
C ARG A 106 -2.05 0.09 15.71
N LEU A 107 -2.33 1.20 15.03
CA LEU A 107 -3.57 1.41 14.29
C LEU A 107 -3.47 0.86 12.87
N TYR A 108 -4.42 0.00 12.50
CA TYR A 108 -4.74 -0.28 11.11
C TYR A 108 -5.96 0.52 10.68
N VAL A 109 -5.83 1.16 9.52
CA VAL A 109 -6.95 1.81 8.83
C VAL A 109 -7.36 0.90 7.68
N ARG A 110 -8.53 0.28 7.78
CA ARG A 110 -9.11 -0.59 6.75
C ARG A 110 -10.26 0.10 6.05
N GLY A 111 -10.57 -0.35 4.84
CA GLY A 111 -11.67 0.20 4.05
C GLY A 111 -11.35 1.60 3.51
N GLY A 112 -12.36 2.45 3.39
CA GLY A 112 -12.18 3.79 2.85
C GLY A 112 -12.11 3.82 1.32
N ARG A 113 -11.26 4.71 0.79
CA ARG A 113 -11.04 4.82 -0.66
C ARG A 113 -10.18 3.66 -1.15
N TYR A 114 -10.55 3.08 -2.28
CA TYR A 114 -9.75 2.05 -2.94
C TYR A 114 -9.86 2.17 -4.45
N LYS A 115 -8.89 1.56 -5.13
CA LYS A 115 -8.85 1.37 -6.58
C LYS A 115 -8.98 -0.12 -6.90
N LYS A 116 -9.57 -0.44 -8.06
CA LYS A 116 -9.56 -1.80 -8.62
C LYS A 116 -9.68 -1.74 -10.14
N VAL A 117 -9.30 -2.83 -10.81
CA VAL A 117 -9.57 -3.02 -12.24
C VAL A 117 -11.06 -3.29 -12.45
N VAL A 118 -11.59 -2.74 -13.53
CA VAL A 118 -12.94 -2.99 -14.02
C VAL A 118 -12.85 -3.29 -15.50
N VAL A 119 -13.53 -4.36 -15.92
CA VAL A 119 -13.65 -4.77 -17.31
C VAL A 119 -14.95 -4.22 -17.87
N ASP A 120 -14.86 -3.41 -18.92
CA ASP A 120 -16.03 -2.92 -19.64
C ASP A 120 -16.66 -4.01 -20.52
N LYS A 121 -17.86 -3.71 -21.05
CA LYS A 121 -18.60 -4.66 -21.90
C LYS A 121 -17.87 -5.02 -23.20
N ASP A 122 -16.95 -4.18 -23.65
CA ASP A 122 -16.10 -4.39 -24.82
C ASP A 122 -14.81 -5.16 -24.49
N GLY A 123 -14.63 -5.56 -23.23
CA GLY A 123 -13.46 -6.29 -22.76
C GLY A 123 -12.25 -5.39 -22.44
N THR A 124 -12.41 -4.07 -22.44
CA THR A 124 -11.32 -3.16 -22.07
C THR A 124 -11.18 -3.01 -20.56
N ASP A 125 -9.93 -3.04 -20.08
CA ASP A 125 -9.61 -2.91 -18.67
C ASP A 125 -9.30 -1.45 -18.31
N HIS A 126 -9.85 -0.97 -17.21
CA HIS A 126 -9.51 0.35 -16.67
C HIS A 126 -9.56 0.39 -15.15
N ILE A 127 -8.80 1.32 -14.55
CA ILE A 127 -8.82 1.55 -13.11
C ILE A 127 -9.97 2.47 -12.73
N LYS A 128 -10.76 2.05 -11.74
CA LYS A 128 -11.83 2.88 -11.16
C LYS A 128 -11.66 3.02 -9.65
N SER A 129 -12.00 4.21 -9.16
CA SER A 129 -11.97 4.53 -7.73
C SER A 129 -13.33 4.30 -7.08
N PHE A 130 -13.32 3.74 -5.88
CA PHE A 130 -14.49 3.41 -5.08
C PHE A 130 -14.29 3.83 -3.63
N ARG A 131 -15.36 3.69 -2.83
CA ARG A 131 -15.32 3.97 -1.41
C ARG A 131 -16.20 2.99 -0.63
N GLU A 132 -15.67 2.52 0.49
CA GLU A 132 -16.41 1.84 1.54
C GLU A 132 -16.17 2.55 2.89
N PRO A 133 -16.97 2.27 3.94
CA PRO A 133 -16.73 2.84 5.26
C PRO A 133 -15.33 2.52 5.78
N TYR A 134 -14.72 3.47 6.50
CA TYR A 134 -13.47 3.20 7.22
C TYR A 134 -13.75 2.28 8.40
N LYS A 135 -12.82 1.36 8.66
CA LYS A 135 -12.80 0.50 9.84
C LYS A 135 -11.43 0.63 10.50
N PHE A 136 -11.41 0.71 11.82
CA PHE A 136 -10.19 0.87 12.59
C PHE A 136 -9.96 -0.36 13.44
N GLN A 137 -8.73 -0.85 13.42
CA GLN A 137 -8.32 -2.02 14.19
C GLN A 137 -7.04 -1.72 14.94
N ILE A 138 -6.93 -2.21 16.16
CA ILE A 138 -5.77 -2.05 17.01
C ILE A 138 -5.10 -3.41 17.21
N GLU A 139 -3.81 -3.47 16.94
CA GLU A 139 -2.99 -4.63 17.26
C GLU A 139 -1.88 -4.22 18.21
N PHE A 140 -1.58 -5.07 19.19
CA PHE A 140 -0.45 -4.86 20.08
C PHE A 140 0.75 -5.56 19.47
N LEU A 141 1.67 -4.76 18.94
CA LEU A 141 2.89 -5.26 18.30
C LEU A 141 4.07 -5.06 19.23
N LYS A 142 5.03 -6.00 19.19
CA LYS A 142 6.28 -5.84 19.93
C LYS A 142 6.92 -4.52 19.54
N LYS A 143 7.35 -3.75 20.54
CA LYS A 143 8.19 -2.60 20.33
C LYS A 143 9.45 -3.09 19.64
N VAL A 144 9.73 -2.51 18.49
CA VAL A 144 11.05 -2.68 17.88
C VAL A 144 11.97 -1.83 18.73
N GLU A 145 12.65 -2.47 19.70
CA GLU A 145 13.76 -1.82 20.39
C GLU A 145 14.74 -1.34 19.31
N SER A 146 14.99 -0.04 19.26
CA SER A 146 16.16 0.46 18.57
C SER A 146 17.37 -0.05 19.35
N ASN A 147 17.78 -1.29 19.10
CA ASN A 147 19.07 -1.78 19.55
C ASN A 147 20.08 -0.70 19.21
N ASP A 148 20.83 -0.26 20.23
CA ASP A 148 21.81 0.81 20.19
C ASP A 148 22.24 1.15 18.77
N VAL A 149 21.83 2.34 18.31
CA VAL A 149 22.49 2.99 17.17
C VAL A 149 23.91 3.30 17.66
N ASN A 150 24.78 2.29 17.62
CA ASN A 150 26.20 2.52 17.44
C ASN A 150 26.26 3.47 16.26
N TYR A 151 26.72 4.70 16.51
CA TYR A 151 26.82 5.76 15.53
C TYR A 151 27.47 5.18 14.28
N ILE A 152 26.64 4.80 13.30
CA ILE A 152 27.16 4.30 12.05
C ILE A 152 27.58 5.56 11.33
N ASP A 153 28.89 5.72 11.20
CA ASP A 153 29.52 6.80 10.46
C ASP A 153 28.72 7.11 9.19
N SER A 154 28.49 8.39 8.92
CA SER A 154 27.59 8.93 7.88
C SER A 154 27.78 8.28 6.50
N THR A 155 28.98 7.74 6.26
CA THR A 155 29.39 6.97 5.11
C THR A 155 28.58 5.66 4.92
N THR A 156 28.29 4.92 5.99
CA THR A 156 27.59 3.62 5.88
C THR A 156 26.07 3.79 5.80
N ALA A 157 25.50 4.82 6.41
CA ALA A 157 24.07 5.13 6.27
C ALA A 157 23.74 5.57 4.84
N GLN A 158 24.62 6.35 4.20
CA GLN A 158 24.54 6.64 2.77
C GLN A 158 24.73 5.39 1.93
N GLN A 159 25.67 4.51 2.27
CA GLN A 159 25.85 3.23 1.57
C GLN A 159 24.63 2.30 1.71
N MET A 160 23.96 2.24 2.87
CA MET A 160 22.74 1.44 3.06
C MET A 160 21.53 2.04 2.33
N LEU A 161 21.42 3.37 2.28
CA LEU A 161 20.40 4.04 1.47
C LEU A 161 20.65 3.81 -0.02
N GLU A 162 21.90 3.92 -0.48
CA GLU A 162 22.27 3.58 -1.85
C GLU A 162 22.07 2.10 -2.14
N GLN A 163 22.40 1.19 -1.22
CA GLN A 163 22.22 -0.24 -1.39
C GLN A 163 20.73 -0.63 -1.43
N ASN A 164 19.88 0.04 -0.65
CA ASN A 164 18.41 -0.12 -0.76
C ASN A 164 17.89 0.44 -2.09
N LYS A 165 18.40 1.60 -2.55
CA LYS A 165 18.07 2.13 -3.87
C LYS A 165 18.54 1.19 -4.98
N TRP A 166 19.72 0.58 -4.86
CA TRP A 166 20.25 -0.41 -5.79
C TRP A 166 19.48 -1.72 -5.74
N TYR A 167 19.00 -2.14 -4.57
CA TYR A 167 18.16 -3.32 -4.43
C TYR A 167 16.77 -3.09 -5.06
N GLN A 168 16.17 -1.93 -4.84
CA GLN A 168 14.93 -1.53 -5.52
C GLN A 168 15.15 -1.35 -7.04
N ALA A 169 16.28 -0.77 -7.46
CA ALA A 169 16.64 -0.65 -8.87
C ALA A 169 16.92 -2.02 -9.53
N SER A 170 17.51 -2.96 -8.79
CA SER A 170 17.75 -4.34 -9.23
C SER A 170 16.45 -5.10 -9.36
N GLN A 171 15.50 -4.95 -8.42
CA GLN A 171 14.15 -5.53 -8.58
C GLN A 171 13.39 -4.88 -9.75
N LYS A 172 13.56 -3.57 -9.98
CA LYS A 172 13.03 -2.90 -11.18
C LYS A 172 13.68 -3.44 -12.46
N ALA A 173 14.99 -3.69 -12.47
CA ALA A 173 15.72 -4.22 -13.62
C ALA A 173 15.41 -5.70 -13.89
N GLU A 174 15.21 -6.51 -12.84
CA GLU A 174 14.79 -7.90 -12.95
C GLU A 174 13.35 -8.01 -13.46
N LYS A 175 12.44 -7.14 -12.97
CA LYS A 175 11.08 -7.02 -13.51
C LYS A 175 11.09 -6.51 -14.95
N PHE A 176 11.94 -5.54 -15.29
CA PHE A 176 12.09 -5.06 -16.67
C PHE A 176 12.65 -6.14 -17.60
N GLY A 177 13.63 -6.93 -17.13
CA GLY A 177 14.20 -8.06 -17.84
C GLY A 177 13.15 -9.15 -18.13
N ASN A 178 12.36 -9.52 -17.12
CA ASN A 178 11.28 -10.51 -17.27
C ASN A 178 10.15 -10.00 -18.17
N THR A 179 9.79 -8.70 -18.09
CA THR A 179 8.82 -8.07 -19.00
C THR A 179 9.36 -8.00 -20.43
N MET A 180 10.66 -7.76 -20.60
CA MET A 180 11.31 -7.67 -21.91
C MET A 180 11.53 -9.06 -22.53
N GLU A 181 11.74 -10.10 -21.73
CA GLU A 181 11.75 -11.50 -22.16
C GLU A 181 10.35 -11.97 -22.57
N SER A 182 9.31 -11.59 -21.81
CA SER A 182 7.91 -11.90 -22.14
C SER A 182 7.40 -11.14 -23.39
N ALA A 183 7.79 -9.87 -23.52
CA ALA A 183 7.56 -9.07 -24.73
C ALA A 183 8.36 -9.63 -25.92
N GLY A 184 9.60 -10.09 -25.70
CA GLY A 184 10.43 -10.75 -26.70
C GLY A 184 9.82 -12.06 -27.21
N ASN A 185 9.30 -12.91 -26.33
CA ASN A 185 8.60 -14.14 -26.71
C ASN A 185 7.26 -13.85 -27.44
N SER A 186 6.55 -12.78 -27.06
CA SER A 186 5.32 -12.36 -27.75
C SER A 186 5.60 -11.74 -29.12
N ILE A 187 6.69 -10.98 -29.27
CA ILE A 187 7.12 -10.38 -30.54
C ILE A 187 7.74 -11.43 -31.47
N ALA A 188 8.47 -12.42 -30.94
CA ALA A 188 8.96 -13.55 -31.72
C ALA A 188 7.81 -14.39 -32.32
N GLY A 189 6.68 -14.50 -31.62
CA GLY A 189 5.46 -15.14 -32.13
C GLY A 189 4.77 -14.35 -33.26
N CYS A 190 4.77 -13.02 -33.20
CA CYS A 190 4.17 -12.17 -34.24
C CYS A 190 5.13 -11.86 -35.42
N GLY A 191 6.44 -11.94 -35.23
CA GLY A 191 7.45 -11.63 -36.26
C GLY A 191 7.41 -12.58 -37.46
N CYS A 192 7.13 -13.88 -37.24
CA CYS A 192 6.94 -14.83 -38.34
C CYS A 192 5.73 -14.51 -39.22
N LEU A 193 4.66 -13.94 -38.64
CA LEU A 193 3.45 -13.59 -39.39
C LEU A 193 3.65 -12.32 -40.24
N LEU A 194 4.38 -11.33 -39.71
CA LEU A 194 4.72 -10.11 -40.44
C LEU A 194 5.72 -10.36 -41.57
N ILE A 195 6.72 -11.24 -41.35
CA ILE A 195 7.62 -11.66 -42.42
C ILE A 195 6.80 -12.34 -43.52
N LEU A 196 5.95 -13.33 -43.21
CA LEU A 196 5.09 -13.97 -44.23
C LEU A 196 4.20 -12.98 -45.00
N LEU A 197 3.58 -12.01 -44.32
CA LEU A 197 2.73 -11.00 -44.95
C LEU A 197 3.48 -10.04 -45.88
N VAL A 198 4.77 -9.78 -45.63
CA VAL A 198 5.58 -8.87 -46.45
C VAL A 198 6.32 -9.62 -47.55
N THR A 199 6.80 -10.85 -47.32
CA THR A 199 7.57 -11.59 -48.33
C THR A 199 6.69 -12.16 -49.44
N ILE A 200 5.46 -12.60 -49.14
CA ILE A 200 4.55 -13.19 -50.14
C ILE A 200 4.19 -12.19 -51.26
N PRO A 201 3.78 -10.93 -50.97
CA PRO A 201 3.48 -9.95 -52.01
C PRO A 201 4.69 -9.58 -52.86
N VAL A 202 5.88 -9.50 -52.26
CA VAL A 202 7.13 -9.15 -52.97
C VAL A 202 7.54 -10.25 -53.95
N ILE A 203 7.42 -11.52 -53.54
CA ILE A 203 7.69 -12.67 -54.42
C ILE A 203 6.68 -12.72 -55.58
N LEU A 204 5.39 -12.46 -55.31
CA LEU A 204 4.36 -12.40 -56.35
C LEU A 204 4.59 -11.25 -57.34
N LEU A 205 5.01 -10.08 -56.87
CA LEU A 205 5.38 -8.94 -57.72
C LEU A 205 6.58 -9.26 -58.62
N LEU A 206 7.60 -9.94 -58.08
CA LEU A 206 8.75 -10.39 -58.88
C LEU A 206 8.35 -11.38 -59.97
N PHE A 207 7.40 -12.28 -59.72
CA PHE A 207 6.88 -13.22 -60.72
C PHE A 207 6.01 -12.58 -61.80
N PHE A 208 5.41 -11.41 -61.53
CA PHE A 208 4.58 -10.69 -62.51
C PHE A 208 5.37 -9.70 -63.37
N ILE A 209 6.55 -9.29 -62.91
CA ILE A 209 7.42 -8.32 -63.60
C ILE A 209 8.49 -9.01 -64.46
N LEU A 210 8.79 -10.29 -64.20
CA LEU A 210 9.78 -11.12 -64.90
C LEU A 210 9.09 -12.05 -65.91
#